data_AF-A0A662GKR2-F1
#
_entry.id   AF-A0A662GKR2-F1
#
_cell.length_a   1.000
_cell.length_b   1.000
_cell.length_c   1.000
_cell.angle_alpha   90.00
_cell.angle_beta   90.00
_cell.angle_gamma   90.00
#
_symmetry.space_group_name_H-M   'P 1'
#
loop_
_entity.id
_entity.type
_entity.pdbx_description
1 polymer ?
#
loop_
_entity_poly.entity_id
_entity_poly.type
_entity_poly.pdbx_seq_one_letter_code
_entity_poly.pdbx_strand_id
1 'polypeptide(L)'
;MEFGKFCRLAAAYSAAVAALYLVYGLYEFIVGAVSWWMPWIRLPELQLGFSFYASVGGEIVAVYVPKIIVDPFAGLVLLVVSLVFAKASVSLFRKRVEGWSFTTIGLLLAGALFVLNVLIVLADWMDAYYPLLWGGEPNSTWSILTDDWMFNPTMILFVLALPLTAVYLKKEEFIRETG
;
A
#
# COMPACT_ATOMS: atom_id res chain seq x y z
N MET A 1 -13.09 30.97 -3.16
CA MET A 1 -12.58 30.46 -4.46
C MET A 1 -11.46 29.42 -4.27
N GLU A 2 -10.62 29.55 -3.24
CA GLU A 2 -9.49 28.63 -2.97
C GLU A 2 -9.92 27.22 -2.56
N PHE A 3 -10.91 27.09 -1.67
CA PHE A 3 -11.39 25.76 -1.23
C PHE A 3 -11.92 24.90 -2.39
N GLY A 4 -12.65 25.51 -3.33
CA GLY A 4 -13.13 24.79 -4.52
C GLY A 4 -12.00 24.27 -5.42
N LYS A 5 -10.86 24.97 -5.50
CA LYS A 5 -9.69 24.50 -6.23
C LYS A 5 -8.99 23.38 -5.45
N PHE A 6 -8.86 23.52 -4.13
CA PHE A 6 -8.33 22.50 -3.24
C PHE A 6 -9.12 21.18 -3.36
N CYS A 7 -10.45 21.22 -3.25
CA CYS A 7 -11.30 20.03 -3.36
C CYS A 7 -11.15 19.31 -4.71
N ARG A 8 -11.00 20.05 -5.82
CA ARG A 8 -10.76 19.44 -7.14
C ARG A 8 -9.40 18.79 -7.24
N LEU A 9 -8.35 19.43 -6.69
CA LEU A 9 -7.00 18.88 -6.71
C LEU A 9 -6.90 17.65 -5.79
N ALA A 10 -7.46 17.72 -4.60
CA ALA A 10 -7.55 16.58 -3.67
C ALA A 10 -8.39 15.43 -4.26
N ALA A 11 -9.50 15.73 -4.95
CA ALA A 11 -10.29 14.72 -5.65
C ALA A 11 -9.50 14.03 -6.77
N ALA A 12 -8.78 14.80 -7.59
CA ALA A 12 -7.92 14.25 -8.65
C ALA A 12 -6.79 13.39 -8.08
N TYR A 13 -6.15 13.85 -7.00
CA TYR A 13 -5.11 13.09 -6.31
C TYR A 13 -5.67 11.80 -5.69
N SER A 14 -6.82 11.88 -5.00
CA SER A 14 -7.51 10.70 -4.45
C SER A 14 -7.92 9.72 -5.53
N ALA A 15 -8.30 10.19 -6.74
CA ALA A 15 -8.59 9.31 -7.87
C ALA A 15 -7.33 8.61 -8.39
N ALA A 16 -6.20 9.33 -8.47
CA ALA A 16 -4.92 8.75 -8.86
C ALA A 16 -4.47 7.68 -7.87
N VAL A 17 -4.55 7.96 -6.56
CA VAL A 17 -4.27 6.98 -5.50
C VAL A 17 -5.20 5.77 -5.63
N ALA A 18 -6.51 5.98 -5.77
CA ALA A 18 -7.48 4.90 -5.95
C ALA A 18 -7.16 4.02 -7.17
N ALA A 19 -6.77 4.62 -8.30
CA ALA A 19 -6.37 3.90 -9.50
C ALA A 19 -5.11 3.05 -9.27
N LEU A 20 -4.12 3.56 -8.54
CA LEU A 20 -2.93 2.78 -8.16
C LEU A 20 -3.32 1.58 -7.28
N TYR A 21 -4.09 1.80 -6.21
CA TYR A 21 -4.62 0.70 -5.38
C TYR A 21 -5.42 -0.32 -6.19
N LEU A 22 -6.19 0.13 -7.20
CA LEU A 22 -6.97 -0.74 -8.07
C LEU A 22 -6.06 -1.62 -8.94
N VAL A 23 -5.06 -1.03 -9.59
CA VAL A 23 -4.16 -1.74 -10.50
C VAL A 23 -3.34 -2.78 -9.74
N TYR A 24 -2.70 -2.39 -8.64
CA TYR A 24 -1.94 -3.33 -7.81
C TYR A 24 -2.85 -4.37 -7.16
N GLY A 25 -4.01 -3.97 -6.62
CA GLY A 25 -4.94 -4.89 -5.99
C GLY A 25 -5.52 -5.93 -6.95
N LEU A 26 -5.90 -5.52 -8.17
CA LEU A 26 -6.40 -6.44 -9.18
C LEU A 26 -5.31 -7.42 -9.63
N TYR A 27 -4.10 -6.93 -9.84
CA TYR A 27 -2.98 -7.77 -10.23
C TYR A 27 -2.62 -8.79 -9.15
N GLU A 28 -2.42 -8.36 -7.90
CA GLU A 28 -2.13 -9.26 -6.77
C GLU A 28 -3.27 -10.27 -6.54
N PHE A 29 -4.52 -9.83 -6.65
CA PHE A 29 -5.67 -10.71 -6.51
C PHE A 29 -5.69 -11.80 -7.59
N ILE A 30 -5.49 -11.43 -8.86
CA ILE A 30 -5.49 -12.39 -9.98
C ILE A 30 -4.33 -13.36 -9.85
N VAL A 31 -3.11 -12.85 -9.65
CA VAL A 31 -1.90 -13.69 -9.58
C VAL A 31 -1.94 -14.59 -8.35
N GLY A 32 -2.33 -14.05 -7.20
CA GLY A 32 -2.51 -14.81 -5.96
C GLY A 32 -3.64 -15.83 -6.04
N ALA A 33 -4.74 -15.52 -6.71
CA ALA A 33 -5.81 -16.50 -6.91
C ALA A 33 -5.38 -17.61 -7.86
N VAL A 34 -4.73 -17.29 -8.98
CA VAL A 34 -4.26 -18.30 -9.93
C VAL A 34 -3.19 -19.19 -9.30
N SER A 35 -2.23 -18.64 -8.55
CA SER A 35 -1.20 -19.45 -7.87
C SER A 35 -1.79 -20.40 -6.84
N TRP A 36 -2.83 -19.97 -6.11
CA TRP A 36 -3.51 -20.81 -5.12
C TRP A 36 -4.36 -21.90 -5.79
N TRP A 37 -5.21 -21.54 -6.75
CA TRP A 37 -6.18 -22.47 -7.35
C TRP A 37 -5.58 -23.36 -8.44
N MET A 38 -4.53 -22.90 -9.12
CA MET A 38 -3.87 -23.59 -10.22
C MET A 38 -2.34 -23.55 -10.06
N PRO A 39 -1.78 -24.15 -8.99
CA PRO A 39 -0.33 -24.09 -8.71
C PRO A 39 0.53 -24.77 -9.77
N TRP A 40 -0.06 -25.60 -10.63
CA TRP A 40 0.59 -26.21 -11.79
C TRP A 40 0.87 -25.22 -12.93
N ILE A 41 0.25 -24.04 -12.93
CA ILE A 41 0.52 -22.98 -13.91
C ILE A 41 1.63 -22.07 -13.37
N ARG A 42 2.80 -22.12 -13.99
CA ARG A 42 3.86 -21.14 -13.71
C ARG A 42 3.49 -19.81 -14.37
N LEU A 43 2.97 -18.89 -13.58
CA LEU A 43 2.77 -17.52 -14.03
C LEU A 43 4.12 -16.79 -14.13
N PRO A 44 4.32 -15.94 -15.14
CA PRO A 44 5.47 -15.06 -15.17
C PRO A 44 5.42 -14.09 -13.98
N GLU A 45 6.53 -13.96 -13.27
CA GLU A 45 6.72 -12.99 -12.19
C GLU A 45 6.81 -11.56 -12.77
N LEU A 46 5.65 -11.02 -13.17
CA LEU A 46 5.57 -9.70 -13.76
C LEU A 46 5.61 -8.65 -12.63
N GLN A 47 6.81 -8.16 -12.30
CA GLN A 47 6.96 -7.05 -11.37
C GLN A 47 6.62 -5.72 -12.07
N LEU A 48 5.57 -5.04 -11.58
CA LEU A 48 5.14 -3.71 -12.08
C LEU A 48 6.00 -2.57 -11.49
N GLY A 49 6.76 -2.86 -10.43
CA GLY A 49 7.61 -1.90 -9.75
C GLY A 49 8.90 -1.56 -10.51
N PHE A 50 9.55 -0.49 -10.11
CA PHE A 50 10.87 -0.11 -10.62
C PHE A 50 11.94 -1.01 -10.00
N SER A 51 12.84 -1.54 -10.83
CA SER A 51 13.99 -2.30 -10.33
C SER A 51 15.16 -1.37 -9.99
N PHE A 52 15.77 -1.62 -8.83
CA PHE A 52 17.01 -1.01 -8.39
C PHE A 52 18.01 -2.11 -8.04
N TYR A 53 19.27 -1.95 -8.42
CA TYR A 53 20.32 -2.91 -8.06
C TYR A 53 20.96 -2.48 -6.75
N ALA A 54 20.96 -3.37 -5.77
CA ALA A 54 21.61 -3.15 -4.49
C ALA A 54 22.60 -4.29 -4.20
N SER A 55 23.73 -3.96 -3.58
CA SER A 55 24.66 -4.99 -3.09
C SER A 55 24.21 -5.44 -1.70
N VAL A 56 23.84 -6.71 -1.57
CA VAL A 56 23.45 -7.35 -0.31
C VAL A 56 24.37 -8.55 -0.10
N GLY A 57 25.16 -8.54 0.97
CA GLY A 57 26.06 -9.66 1.28
C GLY A 57 27.17 -9.90 0.24
N GLY A 58 27.49 -8.92 -0.61
CA GLY A 58 28.47 -9.05 -1.69
C GLY A 58 27.88 -9.48 -3.04
N GLU A 59 26.59 -9.82 -3.11
CA GLU A 59 25.87 -10.10 -4.35
C GLU A 59 25.05 -8.90 -4.82
N ILE A 60 24.93 -8.71 -6.14
CA ILE A 60 24.09 -7.65 -6.73
C ILE A 60 22.68 -8.22 -6.93
N VAL A 61 21.73 -7.73 -6.13
CA VAL A 61 20.34 -8.18 -6.16
C VAL A 61 19.46 -7.08 -6.74
N ALA A 62 18.51 -7.46 -7.60
CA ALA A 62 17.48 -6.55 -8.11
C ALA A 62 16.33 -6.45 -7.10
N VAL A 63 16.11 -5.25 -6.57
CA VAL A 63 15.04 -4.90 -5.64
C VAL A 63 13.94 -4.17 -6.41
N TYR A 64 12.69 -4.61 -6.28
CA TYR A 64 11.54 -4.02 -6.96
C TYR A 64 10.73 -3.13 -6.01
N VAL A 65 10.30 -1.95 -6.47
CA VAL A 65 9.47 -1.03 -5.68
C VAL A 65 8.31 -0.49 -6.54
N PRO A 66 7.04 -0.86 -6.27
CA PRO A 66 6.60 -1.85 -5.29
C PRO A 66 6.91 -3.30 -5.70
N LYS A 67 7.27 -4.16 -4.73
CA LYS A 67 7.45 -5.60 -4.91
C LYS A 67 6.12 -6.33 -4.73
N ILE A 68 5.66 -7.02 -5.76
CA ILE A 68 4.36 -7.68 -5.74
C ILE A 68 4.44 -8.97 -4.92
N ILE A 69 3.49 -9.14 -4.01
CA ILE A 69 3.33 -10.37 -3.22
C ILE A 69 2.24 -11.23 -3.87
N VAL A 70 2.51 -12.52 -3.97
CA VAL A 70 1.56 -13.51 -4.50
C VAL A 70 0.59 -13.93 -3.40
N ASP A 71 -0.24 -12.99 -2.95
CA ASP A 71 -1.28 -13.22 -1.92
C ASP A 71 -2.62 -12.62 -2.38
N PRO A 72 -3.66 -13.46 -2.62
CA PRO A 72 -4.95 -12.95 -3.05
C PRO A 72 -5.66 -12.12 -1.98
N PHE A 73 -5.40 -12.32 -0.68
CA PHE A 73 -6.01 -11.52 0.37
C PHE A 73 -5.40 -10.12 0.44
N ALA A 74 -4.08 -10.00 0.26
CA ALA A 74 -3.42 -8.70 0.11
C ALA A 74 -4.04 -7.90 -1.05
N GLY A 75 -4.21 -8.55 -2.21
CA GLY A 75 -4.88 -7.97 -3.38
C GLY A 75 -6.33 -7.55 -3.10
N LEU A 76 -7.11 -8.39 -2.43
CA LEU A 76 -8.50 -8.07 -2.08
C LEU A 76 -8.59 -6.84 -1.18
N VAL A 77 -7.72 -6.74 -0.18
CA VAL A 77 -7.69 -5.58 0.72
C VAL A 77 -7.33 -4.30 -0.04
N LEU A 78 -6.37 -4.34 -0.97
CA LEU A 78 -6.05 -3.20 -1.84
C LEU A 78 -7.25 -2.76 -2.68
N LEU A 79 -8.05 -3.71 -3.21
CA LEU A 79 -9.28 -3.41 -3.93
C LEU A 79 -10.32 -2.70 -3.04
N VAL A 80 -10.48 -3.13 -1.79
CA VAL A 80 -11.38 -2.46 -0.83
C VAL A 80 -10.91 -1.04 -0.55
N VAL A 81 -9.61 -0.83 -0.30
CA VAL A 81 -9.03 0.50 -0.08
C VAL A 81 -9.19 1.40 -1.31
N SER A 82 -9.02 0.85 -2.52
CA SER A 82 -9.27 1.54 -3.78
C SER A 82 -10.71 2.09 -3.85
N LEU A 83 -11.72 1.25 -3.54
CA LEU A 83 -13.13 1.66 -3.56
C LEU A 83 -13.41 2.80 -2.57
N VAL A 84 -12.80 2.76 -1.38
CA VAL A 84 -12.92 3.84 -0.39
C VAL A 84 -12.34 5.15 -0.92
N PHE A 85 -11.14 5.14 -1.50
CA PHE A 85 -10.54 6.34 -2.09
C PHE A 85 -11.27 6.83 -3.35
N ALA A 86 -11.84 5.93 -4.15
CA ALA A 86 -12.68 6.29 -5.30
C ALA A 86 -13.95 7.00 -4.83
N LYS A 87 -14.61 6.49 -3.78
CA LYS A 87 -15.77 7.14 -3.17
C LYS A 87 -15.40 8.49 -2.57
N ALA A 88 -14.25 8.58 -1.89
CA ALA A 88 -13.72 9.84 -1.37
C ALA A 88 -13.53 10.88 -2.49
N SER A 89 -12.90 10.48 -3.60
CA SER A 89 -12.68 11.35 -4.76
C SER A 89 -13.99 11.94 -5.32
N VAL A 90 -15.01 11.10 -5.54
CA VAL A 90 -16.32 11.55 -6.03
C VAL A 90 -16.98 12.52 -5.04
N SER A 91 -16.92 12.23 -3.74
CA SER A 91 -17.50 13.09 -2.71
C SER A 91 -16.75 14.41 -2.56
N LEU A 92 -15.42 14.43 -2.69
CA LEU A 92 -14.59 15.64 -2.71
C LEU A 92 -14.88 16.51 -3.94
N PHE A 93 -15.02 15.91 -5.11
CA PHE A 93 -15.35 16.64 -6.34
C PHE A 93 -16.72 17.31 -6.25
N ARG A 94 -17.68 16.64 -5.62
CA ARG A 94 -19.03 17.15 -5.33
C ARG A 94 -19.09 18.05 -4.09
N LYS A 95 -17.97 18.28 -3.40
CA LYS A 95 -17.87 19.08 -2.16
C LYS A 95 -18.84 18.64 -1.06
N ARG A 96 -19.07 17.33 -0.93
CA ARG A 96 -19.92 16.78 0.13
C ARG A 96 -19.12 16.59 1.41
N VAL A 97 -19.78 16.70 2.56
CA VAL A 97 -19.18 16.40 3.88
C VAL A 97 -18.57 15.01 3.92
N GLU A 98 -19.21 14.05 3.26
CA GLU A 98 -18.71 12.68 3.13
C GLU A 98 -17.27 12.61 2.57
N GLY A 99 -16.82 13.61 1.80
CA GLY A 99 -15.51 13.63 1.18
C GLY A 99 -14.36 13.54 2.19
N TRP A 100 -14.42 14.32 3.28
CA TRP A 100 -13.37 14.27 4.31
C TRP A 100 -13.46 12.97 5.12
N SER A 101 -14.66 12.47 5.42
CA SER A 101 -14.86 11.22 6.16
C SER A 101 -14.31 10.02 5.41
N PHE A 102 -14.67 9.85 4.13
CA PHE A 102 -14.15 8.73 3.31
C PHE A 102 -12.64 8.82 3.11
N THR A 103 -12.09 10.03 2.92
CA THR A 103 -10.63 10.21 2.81
C THR A 103 -9.94 9.77 4.11
N THR A 104 -10.50 10.13 5.26
CA THR A 104 -9.96 9.75 6.57
C THR A 104 -10.02 8.24 6.79
N ILE A 105 -11.13 7.60 6.46
CA ILE A 105 -11.28 6.14 6.55
C ILE A 105 -10.27 5.45 5.63
N GLY A 106 -10.11 5.93 4.39
CA GLY A 106 -9.12 5.38 3.45
C GLY A 106 -7.69 5.48 3.98
N LEU A 107 -7.33 6.62 4.60
CA LEU A 107 -6.03 6.82 5.24
C LEU A 107 -5.83 5.91 6.45
N LEU A 108 -6.85 5.71 7.29
CA LEU A 108 -6.77 4.81 8.45
C LEU A 108 -6.59 3.36 8.01
N LEU A 109 -7.33 2.91 7.00
CA LEU A 109 -7.19 1.56 6.44
C LEU A 109 -5.80 1.36 5.85
N ALA A 110 -5.35 2.26 4.98
CA ALA A 110 -4.02 2.22 4.39
C ALA A 110 -2.91 2.26 5.45
N GLY A 111 -3.08 3.09 6.49
CA GLY A 111 -2.13 3.20 7.60
C GLY A 111 -2.10 1.94 8.47
N ALA A 112 -3.24 1.32 8.75
CA ALA A 112 -3.30 0.05 9.46
C ALA A 112 -2.54 -1.06 8.71
N LEU A 113 -2.69 -1.11 7.38
CA LEU A 113 -1.95 -2.04 6.54
C LEU A 113 -0.46 -1.74 6.53
N PHE A 114 -0.07 -0.47 6.41
CA PHE A 114 1.34 -0.08 6.52
C PHE A 114 1.96 -0.54 7.84
N VAL A 115 1.29 -0.29 8.97
CA VAL A 115 1.75 -0.72 10.30
C VAL A 115 1.84 -2.24 10.37
N LEU A 116 0.85 -2.96 9.86
CA LEU A 116 0.88 -4.43 9.80
C LEU A 116 2.12 -4.95 9.05
N ASN A 117 2.44 -4.37 7.89
CA ASN A 117 3.62 -4.76 7.13
C ASN A 117 4.93 -4.47 7.88
N VAL A 118 5.03 -3.30 8.53
CA VAL A 118 6.19 -2.99 9.37
C VAL A 118 6.35 -4.04 10.48
N LEU A 119 5.26 -4.48 11.10
CA LEU A 119 5.31 -5.53 12.12
C LEU A 119 5.72 -6.88 11.55
N ILE A 120 5.28 -7.23 10.33
CA ILE A 120 5.68 -8.48 9.66
C ILE A 120 7.18 -8.46 9.36
N VAL A 121 7.70 -7.38 8.76
CA VAL A 121 9.14 -7.23 8.47
C VAL A 121 9.98 -7.32 9.75
N LEU A 122 9.48 -6.74 10.86
CA LEU A 122 10.14 -6.88 12.17
C LEU A 122 10.08 -8.30 12.72
N ALA A 123 8.98 -9.02 12.50
CA ALA A 123 8.85 -10.42 12.89
C ALA A 123 9.81 -11.31 12.11
N ASP A 124 9.94 -11.10 10.80
CA ASP A 124 10.87 -11.83 9.92
C ASP A 124 12.33 -11.57 10.32
N TRP A 125 12.66 -10.33 10.66
CA TRP A 125 13.97 -9.98 11.24
C TRP A 125 14.22 -10.69 12.57
N MET A 126 13.24 -10.69 13.49
CA MET A 126 13.38 -11.39 14.76
C MET A 126 13.54 -12.90 14.55
N ASP A 127 12.80 -13.51 13.63
CA ASP A 127 12.87 -14.94 13.35
C ASP A 127 14.27 -15.36 12.84
N ALA A 128 14.86 -14.53 11.98
CA ALA A 128 16.20 -14.78 11.45
C ALA A 128 17.29 -14.74 12.52
N TYR A 129 17.19 -13.82 13.48
CA TYR A 129 18.27 -13.50 14.42
C TYR A 129 18.02 -13.93 15.87
N TYR A 130 16.84 -14.43 16.24
CA TYR A 130 16.60 -14.90 17.60
C TYR A 130 17.58 -15.98 18.07
N PRO A 131 18.09 -16.92 17.23
CA PRO A 131 18.99 -17.97 17.71
C PRO A 131 20.30 -17.43 18.28
N LEU A 132 20.72 -16.23 17.85
CA LEU A 132 21.89 -15.56 18.39
C LEU A 132 21.77 -15.28 19.90
N LEU A 133 20.54 -15.10 20.41
CA LEU A 133 20.30 -14.91 21.84
C LEU A 133 20.65 -16.16 22.66
N TRP A 134 20.66 -17.33 22.02
CA TRP A 134 21.04 -18.61 22.61
C TRP A 134 22.41 -19.11 22.16
N GLY A 135 23.22 -18.23 21.55
CA GLY A 135 24.57 -18.57 21.06
C GLY A 135 24.59 -19.47 19.82
N GLY A 136 23.44 -19.64 19.14
CA GLY A 136 23.34 -20.34 17.87
C GLY A 136 23.70 -19.45 16.68
N GLU A 137 23.69 -20.03 15.49
CA GLU A 137 23.85 -19.31 14.22
C GLU A 137 22.49 -18.78 13.72
N PRO A 138 22.44 -17.73 12.88
CA PRO A 138 21.18 -17.23 12.31
C PRO A 138 20.40 -18.32 11.56
N ASN A 139 19.08 -18.32 11.69
CA ASN A 139 18.23 -19.30 11.00
C ASN A 139 18.20 -19.07 9.48
N SER A 140 18.35 -17.82 9.04
CA SER A 140 18.31 -17.43 7.63
C SER A 140 19.16 -16.18 7.37
N THR A 141 19.57 -15.99 6.12
CA THR A 141 20.21 -14.76 5.66
C THR A 141 19.16 -13.69 5.35
N TRP A 142 18.55 -13.13 6.39
CA TRP A 142 17.56 -12.06 6.22
C TRP A 142 18.23 -10.73 5.84
N SER A 143 17.61 -10.03 4.89
CA SER A 143 17.95 -8.66 4.52
C SER A 143 16.68 -7.87 4.24
N ILE A 144 16.62 -6.65 4.78
CA ILE A 144 15.50 -5.72 4.57
C ILE A 144 15.23 -5.44 3.09
N LEU A 145 16.26 -5.49 2.24
CA LEU A 145 16.12 -5.17 0.82
C LEU A 145 15.52 -6.33 0.01
N THR A 146 15.58 -7.55 0.53
CA THR A 146 15.09 -8.76 -0.15
C THR A 146 13.83 -9.31 0.49
N ASP A 147 13.44 -8.80 1.66
CA ASP A 147 12.22 -9.15 2.37
C ASP A 147 10.98 -9.03 1.46
N ASP A 148 10.03 -9.97 1.59
CA ASP A 148 8.85 -10.04 0.74
C ASP A 148 7.79 -8.99 1.08
N TRP A 149 7.73 -8.59 2.35
CA TRP A 149 6.78 -7.61 2.86
C TRP A 149 7.32 -6.18 2.78
N MET A 150 8.65 -6.03 2.71
CA MET A 150 9.29 -4.75 2.46
C MET A 150 9.04 -4.25 1.02
N PHE A 151 8.71 -2.97 0.90
CA PHE A 151 8.40 -2.31 -0.38
C PHE A 151 7.19 -2.87 -1.15
N ASN A 152 6.31 -3.63 -0.51
CA ASN A 152 5.10 -4.10 -1.20
C ASN A 152 4.12 -2.94 -1.51
N PRO A 153 3.09 -3.17 -2.36
CA PRO A 153 2.13 -2.12 -2.69
C PRO A 153 1.45 -1.52 -1.46
N THR A 154 1.10 -2.33 -0.45
CA THR A 154 0.45 -1.81 0.76
C THR A 154 1.32 -0.81 1.53
N MET A 155 2.64 -0.99 1.56
CA MET A 155 3.57 -0.02 2.15
C MET A 155 3.72 1.25 1.29
N ILE A 156 4.06 1.07 0.01
CA ILE A 156 4.40 2.18 -0.88
C ILE A 156 3.19 3.08 -1.14
N LEU A 157 2.02 2.48 -1.34
CA LEU A 157 0.80 3.22 -1.63
C LEU A 157 0.28 4.00 -0.41
N PHE A 158 0.62 3.61 0.83
CA PHE A 158 0.31 4.42 2.00
C PHE A 158 1.15 5.70 2.02
N VAL A 159 2.45 5.61 1.74
CA VAL A 159 3.33 6.80 1.65
C VAL A 159 2.80 7.77 0.59
N LEU A 160 2.33 7.25 -0.55
CA LEU A 160 1.67 8.05 -1.58
C LEU A 160 0.29 8.58 -1.15
N ALA A 161 -0.39 7.97 -0.18
CA ALA A 161 -1.66 8.49 0.31
C ALA A 161 -1.49 9.64 1.33
N LEU A 162 -0.32 9.76 1.99
CA LEU A 162 -0.08 10.75 3.07
C LEU A 162 -0.46 12.20 2.73
N PRO A 163 -0.23 12.73 1.51
CA PRO A 163 -0.65 14.09 1.18
C PRO A 163 -2.17 14.34 1.31
N LEU A 164 -3.01 13.30 1.27
CA LEU A 164 -4.45 13.41 1.50
C LEU A 164 -4.82 13.75 2.96
N THR A 165 -3.88 13.66 3.91
CA THR A 165 -4.09 14.15 5.29
C THR A 165 -4.46 15.64 5.32
N ALA A 166 -4.04 16.42 4.32
CA ALA A 166 -4.44 17.81 4.16
C ALA A 166 -5.98 17.98 4.07
N VAL A 167 -6.71 17.00 3.55
CA VAL A 167 -8.18 17.01 3.50
C VAL A 167 -8.77 17.00 4.91
N TYR A 168 -8.20 16.20 5.82
CA TYR A 168 -8.62 16.15 7.21
C TYR A 168 -8.38 17.47 7.93
N LEU A 169 -7.23 18.12 7.69
CA LEU A 169 -6.92 19.43 8.26
C LEU A 169 -7.92 20.53 7.84
N LYS A 170 -8.62 20.33 6.72
CA LYS A 170 -9.65 21.24 6.21
C LYS A 170 -11.08 20.84 6.58
N LYS A 171 -11.29 19.91 7.52
CA LYS A 171 -12.62 19.39 7.90
C LYS A 171 -13.64 20.49 8.28
N GLU A 172 -13.20 21.55 8.95
CA GLU A 172 -14.09 22.64 9.39
C GLU A 172 -14.69 23.40 8.20
N GLU A 173 -13.95 23.54 7.11
CA GLU A 173 -14.42 24.18 5.89
C GLU A 173 -15.51 23.34 5.21
N PHE A 174 -15.42 22.00 5.27
CA PHE A 174 -16.48 21.10 4.78
C PHE A 174 -17.76 21.21 5.62
N ILE A 175 -17.64 21.31 6.94
CA ILE A 175 -18.78 21.45 7.85
C ILE A 175 -19.46 22.80 7.62
N ARG A 176 -18.69 23.88 7.42
CA ARG A 176 -19.22 25.23 7.21
C ARG A 176 -19.89 25.44 5.85
N GLU A 177 -19.46 24.73 4.79
CA GLU A 177 -20.12 24.82 3.47
C GLU A 177 -21.45 24.05 3.38
N THR A 178 -21.78 23.23 4.39
CA THR A 178 -22.98 22.37 4.37
C THR A 178 -23.94 22.58 5.54
N GLY A 179 -23.54 23.30 6.59
CA GLY A 179 -24.43 23.87 7.61
C GLY A 179 -24.96 25.23 7.18
#